data_AF-A0A2E6ZGM9-F1
#
_entry.id   AF-A0A2E6ZGM9-F1
#
_cell.length_a   1.000
_cell.length_b   1.000
_cell.length_c   1.000
_cell.angle_alpha   90.00
_cell.angle_beta   90.00
_cell.angle_gamma   90.00
#
_symmetry.space_group_name_H-M   'P 1'
#
loop_
_entity.id
_entity.type
_entity.pdbx_description
1 polymer ?
#
loop_
_entity_poly.entity_id
_entity_poly.type
_entity_poly.pdbx_seq_one_letter_code
_entity_poly.pdbx_strand_id
1 'polypeptide(L)'
;MQAAEITERLKSVVVQTYGDRVGTFKLRSVDEATSKARQKARSQLSKEERLLIDRALVPFRDWLIERDPEAAERVASGSPAPQDIETAVHAAEDHAVAQMAPEITEEEVLLLEARLETGRIETVEERNRNRHPPLRLNNRHVRTMAWGLAVIVLGAGLATMATEVGTLVNVAGIAVFVYGFRKWRSGETTSNVPDVSVFRGGKIKRDGETQL
;
A
#
# COMPACT_ATOMS: atom_id res chain seq x y z
N MET A 1 14.77 -6.17 -30.35
CA MET A 1 14.74 -6.41 -28.90
C MET A 1 14.00 -7.72 -28.63
N GLN A 2 14.53 -8.61 -27.80
CA GLN A 2 13.86 -9.87 -27.43
C GLN A 2 13.13 -9.72 -26.08
N ALA A 3 12.14 -10.56 -25.80
CA ALA A 3 11.39 -10.49 -24.52
C ALA A 3 12.31 -10.63 -23.30
N ALA A 4 13.31 -11.53 -23.35
CA ALA A 4 14.31 -11.69 -22.28
C ALA A 4 15.15 -10.41 -22.07
N GLU A 5 15.46 -9.67 -23.14
CA GLU A 5 16.20 -8.41 -23.05
C GLU A 5 15.38 -7.34 -22.30
N ILE A 6 14.07 -7.25 -22.59
CA ILE A 6 13.15 -6.36 -21.86
C ILE A 6 13.12 -6.73 -20.38
N THR A 7 12.95 -8.02 -20.08
CA THR A 7 12.92 -8.52 -18.70
C THR A 7 14.20 -8.14 -17.93
N GLU A 8 15.38 -8.39 -18.50
CA GLU A 8 16.64 -8.06 -17.83
C GLU A 8 16.85 -6.55 -17.66
N ARG A 9 16.42 -5.73 -18.64
CA ARG A 9 16.42 -4.27 -18.48
C ARG A 9 15.53 -3.82 -17.33
N LEU A 10 14.30 -4.33 -17.25
CA LEU A 10 13.36 -3.98 -16.18
C LEU A 10 13.89 -4.41 -14.80
N LYS A 11 14.49 -5.61 -14.69
CA LYS A 11 15.18 -6.05 -13.47
C LYS A 11 16.31 -5.08 -13.10
N SER A 12 17.12 -4.69 -14.08
CA SER A 12 18.20 -3.73 -13.89
C SER A 12 17.69 -2.38 -13.39
N VAL A 13 16.58 -1.86 -13.93
CA VAL A 13 15.95 -0.61 -13.47
C VAL A 13 15.55 -0.71 -12.00
N VAL A 14 14.90 -1.81 -11.60
CA VAL A 14 14.51 -2.04 -10.19
C VAL A 14 15.73 -2.11 -9.29
N VAL A 15 16.77 -2.85 -9.67
CA VAL A 15 18.00 -2.98 -8.88
C VAL A 15 18.76 -1.65 -8.78
N GLN A 16 18.87 -0.89 -9.87
CA GLN A 16 19.53 0.42 -9.87
C GLN A 16 18.77 1.45 -9.03
N THR A 17 17.45 1.42 -9.09
CA THR A 17 16.59 2.39 -8.39
C THR A 17 16.49 2.08 -6.89
N TYR A 18 16.26 0.82 -6.54
CA TYR A 18 15.87 0.42 -5.19
C TYR A 18 16.96 -0.38 -4.45
N GLY A 19 18.03 -0.77 -5.14
CA GLY A 19 19.09 -1.61 -4.58
C GLY A 19 18.54 -2.94 -4.07
N ASP A 20 19.06 -3.38 -2.94
CA ASP A 20 18.66 -4.63 -2.28
C ASP A 20 17.38 -4.53 -1.44
N ARG A 21 16.65 -3.41 -1.53
CA ARG A 21 15.39 -3.24 -0.80
C ARG A 21 14.32 -4.19 -1.35
N VAL A 22 13.57 -4.78 -0.44
CA VAL A 22 12.50 -5.73 -0.70
C VAL A 22 11.30 -5.41 0.19
N GLY A 23 10.10 -5.51 -0.38
CA GLY A 23 8.85 -5.27 0.34
C GLY A 23 7.83 -4.56 -0.54
N THR A 24 6.99 -3.74 0.09
CA THR A 24 5.82 -3.18 -0.59
C THR A 24 6.19 -2.01 -1.49
N PHE A 25 5.82 -2.11 -2.77
CA PHE A 25 5.97 -1.01 -3.71
C PHE A 25 5.00 0.13 -3.40
N LYS A 26 5.53 1.35 -3.27
CA LYS A 26 4.76 2.59 -3.15
C LYS A 26 5.04 3.46 -4.38
N LEU A 27 4.38 3.11 -5.48
CA LEU A 27 4.47 3.83 -6.74
C LEU A 27 3.44 4.94 -6.82
N ARG A 28 3.70 5.94 -7.65
CA ARG A 28 2.74 7.02 -7.91
C ARG A 28 1.52 6.48 -8.66
N SER A 29 0.36 7.01 -8.30
CA SER A 29 -0.88 6.79 -9.03
C SER A 29 -0.77 7.39 -10.44
N VAL A 30 -1.53 6.83 -11.38
CA VAL A 30 -1.62 7.34 -12.75
C VAL A 30 -2.48 8.61 -12.75
N ASP A 31 -1.92 9.72 -13.18
CA ASP A 31 -2.65 10.96 -13.43
C ASP A 31 -3.11 11.06 -14.90
N GLU A 32 -3.80 12.15 -15.25
CA GLU A 32 -4.35 12.33 -16.59
C GLU A 32 -3.25 12.43 -17.66
N ALA A 33 -2.15 13.13 -17.36
CA ALA A 33 -1.03 13.28 -18.29
C ALA A 33 -0.38 11.93 -18.60
N THR A 34 -0.11 11.14 -17.55
CA THR A 34 0.46 9.81 -17.68
C THR A 34 -0.49 8.84 -18.41
N SER A 35 -1.79 8.94 -18.13
CA SER A 35 -2.81 8.15 -18.83
C SER A 35 -2.84 8.44 -20.34
N LYS A 36 -2.78 9.72 -20.73
CA LYS A 36 -2.73 10.14 -22.14
C LYS A 36 -1.44 9.66 -22.83
N ALA A 37 -0.30 9.87 -22.18
CA ALA A 37 1.00 9.41 -22.69
C ALA A 37 1.00 7.90 -22.92
N ARG A 38 0.51 7.11 -21.95
CA ARG A 38 0.37 5.65 -22.07
C ARG A 38 -0.51 5.26 -23.25
N GLN A 39 -1.70 5.86 -23.37
CA GLN A 39 -2.64 5.53 -24.44
C GLN A 39 -2.03 5.81 -25.82
N LYS A 40 -1.39 6.97 -25.98
CA LYS A 40 -0.68 7.36 -27.19
C LYS A 40 0.43 6.37 -27.51
N ALA A 41 1.33 6.10 -26.57
CA ALA A 41 2.45 5.18 -26.76
C ALA A 41 1.98 3.77 -27.15
N ARG A 42 1.00 3.21 -26.41
CA ARG A 42 0.43 1.89 -26.73
C ARG A 42 -0.21 1.86 -28.11
N SER A 43 -0.88 2.92 -28.54
CA SER A 43 -1.55 2.99 -29.83
C SER A 43 -0.59 2.85 -31.03
N GLN A 44 0.68 3.23 -30.83
CA GLN A 44 1.73 3.15 -31.85
C GLN A 44 2.34 1.75 -31.97
N LEU A 45 2.26 0.93 -30.91
CA LEU A 45 2.80 -0.42 -30.92
C LEU A 45 1.92 -1.38 -31.73
N SER A 46 2.57 -2.19 -32.57
CA SER A 46 1.96 -3.33 -33.24
C SER A 46 1.49 -4.39 -32.24
N LYS A 47 0.65 -5.33 -32.71
CA LYS A 47 0.16 -6.43 -31.88
C LYS A 47 1.31 -7.32 -31.40
N GLU A 48 2.28 -7.55 -32.28
CA GLU A 48 3.47 -8.36 -32.04
C GLU A 48 4.35 -7.73 -30.96
N GLU A 49 4.55 -6.41 -31.00
CA GLU A 49 5.31 -5.67 -29.98
C GLU A 49 4.61 -5.66 -28.62
N ARG A 50 3.29 -5.47 -28.59
CA ARG A 50 2.51 -5.58 -27.34
C ARG A 50 2.63 -6.98 -26.75
N LEU A 51 2.52 -8.02 -27.58
CA LEU A 51 2.69 -9.41 -27.13
C LEU A 51 4.12 -9.70 -26.65
N LEU A 52 5.12 -9.07 -27.25
CA LEU A 52 6.51 -9.16 -26.80
C LEU A 52 6.67 -8.60 -25.38
N ILE A 53 6.08 -7.42 -25.10
CA ILE A 53 6.06 -6.82 -23.77
C ILE A 53 5.33 -7.72 -22.78
N ASP A 54 4.11 -8.17 -23.11
CA ASP A 54 3.32 -9.05 -22.24
C ASP A 54 4.10 -10.31 -21.84
N ARG A 55 4.82 -10.92 -22.80
CA ARG A 55 5.68 -12.08 -22.55
C ARG A 55 6.88 -11.76 -21.66
N ALA A 56 7.43 -10.55 -21.74
CA ALA A 56 8.54 -10.11 -20.90
C ALA A 56 8.12 -9.80 -19.46
N LEU A 57 6.87 -9.38 -19.25
CA LEU A 57 6.34 -9.01 -17.94
C LEU A 57 6.09 -10.23 -17.03
N VAL A 58 5.80 -11.41 -17.58
CA VAL A 58 5.60 -12.64 -16.79
C VAL A 58 6.86 -13.02 -15.98
N PRO A 59 8.03 -13.25 -16.60
CA PRO A 59 9.25 -13.57 -15.84
C PRO A 59 9.75 -12.40 -14.98
N PHE A 60 9.41 -11.15 -15.34
CA PHE A 60 9.69 -10.00 -14.48
C PHE A 60 8.85 -10.03 -13.19
N ARG A 61 7.55 -10.34 -13.31
CA ARG A 61 6.64 -10.53 -12.17
C ARG A 61 7.09 -11.66 -11.26
N ASP A 62 7.44 -12.81 -11.84
CA ASP A 62 7.89 -13.97 -11.07
C ASP A 62 9.17 -13.64 -10.31
N TRP A 63 10.10 -12.92 -10.93
CA TRP A 63 11.30 -12.41 -10.27
C TRP A 63 10.98 -11.45 -9.10
N LEU A 64 10.01 -10.54 -9.25
CA LEU A 64 9.57 -9.67 -8.16
C LEU A 64 8.99 -10.47 -6.99
N ILE A 65 8.22 -11.53 -7.27
CA ILE A 65 7.64 -12.43 -6.26
C ILE A 65 8.75 -13.18 -5.53
N GLU A 66 9.69 -13.79 -6.26
CA GLU A 66 10.81 -14.55 -5.68
C GLU A 66 11.73 -13.66 -4.82
N ARG A 67 11.87 -12.38 -5.19
CA ARG A 67 12.68 -11.41 -4.44
C ARG A 67 12.07 -11.07 -3.08
N ASP A 68 10.74 -11.12 -2.93
CA ASP A 68 10.03 -10.83 -1.67
C ASP A 68 9.60 -12.12 -0.94
N PRO A 69 10.24 -12.48 0.20
CA PRO A 69 9.87 -13.67 0.96
C PRO A 69 8.39 -13.73 1.37
N GLU A 70 7.76 -12.59 1.69
CA GLU A 70 6.35 -12.54 2.06
C GLU A 70 5.44 -12.82 0.85
N ALA A 71 5.81 -12.28 -0.31
CA ALA A 71 5.10 -12.53 -1.57
C ALA A 71 5.29 -13.98 -2.03
N ALA A 72 6.52 -14.50 -1.96
CA ALA A 72 6.84 -15.88 -2.33
C ALA A 72 6.07 -16.89 -1.48
N GLU A 73 6.06 -16.73 -0.15
CA GLU A 73 5.30 -17.59 0.76
C GLU A 73 3.80 -17.52 0.47
N ARG A 74 3.28 -16.32 0.23
CA ARG A 74 1.87 -16.10 -0.14
C ARG A 74 1.50 -16.86 -1.41
N VAL A 75 2.30 -16.74 -2.46
CA VAL A 75 2.05 -17.43 -3.74
C VAL A 75 2.21 -18.94 -3.59
N ALA A 76 3.22 -19.40 -2.85
CA ALA A 76 3.42 -20.83 -2.56
C ALA A 76 2.24 -21.43 -1.79
N SER A 77 1.55 -20.65 -0.94
CA SER A 77 0.32 -21.05 -0.25
C SER A 77 -0.93 -21.10 -1.13
N GLY A 78 -0.81 -20.80 -2.43
CA GLY A 78 -1.92 -20.76 -3.39
C GLY A 78 -2.71 -19.45 -3.39
N SER A 79 -2.28 -18.44 -2.62
CA SER A 79 -2.89 -17.11 -2.65
C SER A 79 -2.35 -16.29 -3.84
N PRO A 80 -3.15 -15.37 -4.42
CA PRO A 80 -2.67 -14.50 -5.47
C PRO A 80 -1.56 -13.57 -4.97
N ALA A 81 -0.68 -13.13 -5.87
CA ALA A 81 0.39 -12.19 -5.57
C ALA A 81 -0.14 -10.89 -4.94
N PRO A 82 0.66 -10.21 -4.11
CA PRO A 82 0.32 -8.89 -3.58
C PRO A 82 -0.02 -7.87 -4.67
N GLN A 83 -1.03 -7.03 -4.44
CA GLN A 83 -1.51 -6.04 -5.41
C GLN A 83 -0.45 -5.00 -5.78
N ASP A 84 0.48 -4.71 -4.88
CA ASP A 84 1.58 -3.77 -5.14
C ASP A 84 2.61 -4.33 -6.14
N ILE A 85 2.81 -5.65 -6.20
CA ILE A 85 3.60 -6.29 -7.26
C ILE A 85 2.91 -6.10 -8.61
N GLU A 86 1.60 -6.32 -8.71
CA GLU A 86 0.85 -6.06 -9.95
C GLU A 86 0.93 -4.58 -10.36
N THR A 87 0.91 -3.67 -9.38
CA THR A 87 1.10 -2.24 -9.63
C THR A 87 2.49 -1.94 -10.19
N ALA A 88 3.54 -2.63 -9.69
CA ALA A 88 4.90 -2.53 -10.21
C ALA A 88 5.03 -3.12 -11.62
N VAL A 89 4.34 -4.23 -11.91
CA VAL A 89 4.28 -4.81 -13.26
C VAL A 89 3.63 -3.83 -14.24
N HIS A 90 2.55 -3.14 -13.87
CA HIS A 90 1.96 -2.10 -14.72
C HIS A 90 2.85 -0.86 -14.90
N ALA A 91 3.66 -0.51 -13.91
CA ALA A 91 4.67 0.55 -14.08
C ALA A 91 5.82 0.10 -14.99
N ALA A 92 6.20 -1.16 -14.93
CA ALA A 92 7.18 -1.76 -15.83
C ALA A 92 6.64 -1.89 -17.27
N GLU A 93 5.34 -2.14 -17.45
CA GLU A 93 4.67 -2.06 -18.75
C GLU A 93 4.80 -0.65 -19.34
N ASP A 94 4.52 0.40 -18.54
CA ASP A 94 4.67 1.78 -19.00
C ASP A 94 6.12 2.10 -19.41
N HIS A 95 7.08 1.64 -18.62
CA HIS A 95 8.52 1.78 -18.90
C HIS A 95 8.91 1.10 -20.21
N ALA A 96 8.51 -0.16 -20.40
CA ALA A 96 8.80 -0.91 -21.62
C ALA A 96 8.10 -0.30 -22.86
N VAL A 97 6.86 0.17 -22.71
CA VAL A 97 6.11 0.85 -23.77
C VAL A 97 6.81 2.15 -24.19
N ALA A 98 7.32 2.93 -23.23
CA ALA A 98 8.06 4.15 -23.53
C ALA A 98 9.32 3.89 -24.37
N GLN A 99 10.05 2.80 -24.11
CA GLN A 99 11.26 2.46 -24.88
C GLN A 99 10.99 1.93 -26.29
N MET A 100 9.76 1.49 -26.56
CA MET A 100 9.39 0.90 -27.84
C MET A 100 8.57 1.83 -28.74
N ALA A 101 7.86 2.79 -28.17
CA ALA A 101 7.02 3.70 -28.93
C ALA A 101 7.88 4.71 -29.71
N PRO A 102 7.77 4.77 -31.05
CA PRO A 102 8.68 5.57 -31.89
C PRO A 102 8.38 7.08 -31.86
N GLU A 103 7.14 7.49 -31.56
CA GLU A 103 6.67 8.87 -31.71
C GLU A 103 6.05 9.42 -30.40
N ILE A 104 6.78 9.29 -29.30
CA ILE A 104 6.47 9.95 -28.03
C ILE A 104 7.51 11.01 -27.70
N THR A 105 7.10 12.09 -27.04
CA THR A 105 7.99 13.19 -26.67
C THR A 105 8.90 12.78 -25.51
N GLU A 106 10.03 13.46 -25.33
CA GLU A 106 10.92 13.22 -24.19
C GLU A 106 10.20 13.39 -22.84
N GLU A 107 9.27 14.36 -22.76
CA GLU A 107 8.44 14.56 -21.57
C GLU A 107 7.51 13.36 -21.30
N GLU A 108 6.91 12.78 -22.34
CA GLU A 108 6.06 11.59 -22.25
C GLU A 108 6.87 10.35 -21.84
N VAL A 109 8.09 10.19 -22.37
CA VAL A 109 9.03 9.14 -21.97
C VAL A 109 9.34 9.26 -20.48
N LEU A 110 9.75 10.44 -20.03
CA LEU A 110 10.08 10.68 -18.63
C LEU A 110 8.90 10.41 -17.70
N LEU A 111 7.67 10.79 -18.09
CA LEU A 111 6.48 10.51 -17.29
C LEU A 111 6.24 9.00 -17.10
N LEU A 112 6.40 8.21 -18.17
CA LEU A 112 6.16 6.78 -18.14
C LEU A 112 7.29 6.03 -17.41
N GLU A 113 8.56 6.37 -17.68
CA GLU A 113 9.71 5.76 -17.00
C GLU A 113 9.76 6.10 -15.51
N ALA A 114 9.45 7.36 -15.15
CA ALA A 114 9.45 7.82 -13.77
C ALA A 114 8.51 7.03 -12.85
N ARG A 115 7.46 6.38 -13.38
CA ARG A 115 6.56 5.57 -12.54
C ARG A 115 7.27 4.41 -11.87
N LEU A 116 8.18 3.74 -12.58
CA LEU A 116 8.97 2.64 -12.02
C LEU A 116 10.19 3.16 -11.25
N GLU A 117 10.73 4.31 -11.63
CA GLU A 117 12.02 4.83 -11.10
C GLU A 117 11.88 5.77 -9.89
N THR A 118 10.74 6.43 -9.69
CA THR A 118 10.58 7.46 -8.63
C THR A 118 9.76 6.99 -7.43
N GLY A 119 9.48 5.69 -7.35
CA GLY A 119 8.76 5.09 -6.24
C GLY A 119 9.60 4.93 -4.97
N ARG A 120 9.07 4.14 -4.03
CA ARG A 120 9.86 3.61 -2.91
C ARG A 120 9.42 2.18 -2.58
N ILE A 121 10.33 1.39 -2.04
CA ILE A 121 10.02 0.08 -1.45
C ILE A 121 10.01 0.22 0.07
N GLU A 122 8.83 0.03 0.67
CA GLU A 122 8.66 -0.01 2.13
C GLU A 122 8.93 -1.43 2.64
N THR A 123 9.98 -1.60 3.44
CA THR A 123 10.34 -2.94 3.95
C THR A 123 9.33 -3.44 4.97
N VAL A 124 9.37 -4.73 5.28
CA VAL A 124 8.49 -5.34 6.29
C VAL A 124 8.69 -4.67 7.65
N GLU A 125 9.92 -4.34 8.03
CA GLU A 125 10.25 -3.67 9.29
C GLU A 125 9.67 -2.25 9.34
N GLU A 126 9.82 -1.47 8.27
CA GLU A 126 9.27 -0.12 8.17
C GLU A 126 7.74 -0.14 8.24
N ARG A 127 7.11 -1.06 7.51
CA ARG A 127 5.66 -1.28 7.54
C ARG A 127 5.18 -1.67 8.93
N ASN A 128 5.89 -2.57 9.61
CA ASN A 128 5.54 -3.02 10.95
C ASN A 128 5.78 -1.94 12.01
N ARG A 129 6.81 -1.10 11.87
CA ARG A 129 7.05 0.05 12.73
C ARG A 129 5.92 1.07 12.61
N ASN A 130 5.40 1.28 11.40
CA ASN A 130 4.29 2.19 11.12
C ASN A 130 2.91 1.57 11.39
N ARG A 131 2.84 0.30 11.77
CA ARG A 131 1.56 -0.40 12.00
C ARG A 131 0.96 0.05 13.32
N HIS A 132 -0.16 0.76 13.24
CA HIS A 132 -0.95 1.10 14.42
C HIS A 132 -1.56 -0.17 15.07
N PRO A 133 -1.76 -0.16 16.39
CA PRO A 133 -2.45 -1.27 17.08
C PRO A 133 -3.82 -1.51 16.43
N PRO A 134 -4.31 -2.74 16.26
CA PRO A 134 -5.62 -2.96 15.67
C PRO A 134 -6.73 -2.26 16.50
N LEU A 135 -7.75 -1.73 15.83
CA LEU A 135 -8.95 -1.16 16.48
C LEU A 135 -9.80 -2.29 17.08
N ARG A 136 -9.39 -2.82 18.23
CA ARG A 136 -10.12 -3.84 18.98
C ARG A 136 -10.91 -3.18 20.10
N LEU A 137 -12.20 -3.52 20.24
CA LEU A 137 -13.04 -3.03 21.35
C LEU A 137 -12.54 -3.46 22.74
N ASN A 138 -11.63 -4.43 22.85
CA ASN A 138 -10.98 -4.75 24.13
C ASN A 138 -10.01 -3.64 24.58
N ASN A 139 -9.49 -2.83 23.66
CA ASN A 139 -8.64 -1.69 23.99
C ASN A 139 -9.48 -0.56 24.60
N ARG A 140 -9.11 -0.09 25.79
CA ARG A 140 -9.79 1.00 26.51
C ARG A 140 -9.92 2.26 25.65
N HIS A 141 -8.89 2.64 24.92
CA HIS A 141 -8.88 3.85 24.08
C HIS A 141 -9.77 3.72 22.85
N VAL A 142 -9.87 2.51 22.27
CA VAL A 142 -10.82 2.22 21.18
C VAL A 142 -12.26 2.28 21.69
N ARG A 143 -12.54 1.82 22.92
CA ARG A 143 -13.85 2.03 23.55
C ARG A 143 -14.14 3.50 23.82
N THR A 144 -13.15 4.28 24.24
CA THR A 144 -13.30 5.73 24.40
C THR A 144 -13.64 6.40 23.07
N MET A 145 -13.01 5.99 21.97
CA MET A 145 -13.39 6.46 20.63
C MET A 145 -14.84 6.07 20.30
N ALA A 146 -15.23 4.81 20.51
CA ALA A 146 -16.59 4.35 20.23
C ALA A 146 -17.65 5.11 21.05
N TRP A 147 -17.37 5.42 22.32
CA TRP A 147 -18.22 6.25 23.17
C TRP A 147 -18.33 7.68 22.65
N GLY A 148 -17.21 8.32 22.29
CA GLY A 148 -17.23 9.65 21.69
C GLY A 148 -18.05 9.68 20.40
N LEU A 149 -17.91 8.66 19.55
CA LEU A 149 -18.70 8.53 18.32
C LEU A 149 -20.21 8.36 18.61
N ALA A 150 -20.58 7.54 19.59
CA ALA A 150 -21.97 7.36 19.98
C ALA A 150 -22.60 8.68 20.47
N VAL A 151 -21.85 9.47 21.26
CA VAL A 151 -22.30 10.80 21.73
C VAL A 151 -22.50 11.77 20.56
N ILE A 152 -21.61 11.77 19.56
CA ILE A 152 -21.76 12.60 18.35
C ILE A 152 -23.01 12.19 17.57
N VAL A 153 -23.24 10.89 17.37
CA VAL A 153 -24.42 10.41 16.61
C VAL A 153 -25.72 10.77 17.33
N LEU A 154 -25.76 10.62 18.66
CA LEU A 154 -26.91 11.02 19.47
C LEU A 154 -27.11 12.54 19.49
N GLY A 155 -26.04 13.32 19.61
CA GLY A 155 -26.08 14.78 19.57
C GLY A 155 -26.49 15.33 18.20
N ALA A 156 -26.07 14.70 17.10
CA ALA A 156 -26.52 15.04 15.75
C ALA A 156 -28.03 14.78 15.57
N GLY A 157 -28.56 13.72 16.18
CA GLY A 157 -30.00 13.45 16.22
C GLY A 157 -30.81 14.50 17.00
N LEU A 158 -30.19 15.21 17.96
CA LEU A 158 -30.80 16.30 18.73
C LEU A 158 -30.59 17.68 18.08
N ALA A 159 -29.51 17.86 17.31
CA ALA A 159 -29.16 19.10 16.63
C ALA A 159 -30.13 19.44 15.47
N THR A 160 -30.84 18.45 14.92
CA THR A 160 -31.93 18.67 13.95
C THR A 160 -33.09 19.50 14.53
N MET A 161 -33.16 19.67 15.85
CA MET A 161 -34.16 20.51 16.54
C MET A 161 -33.64 21.91 16.92
N ALA A 162 -32.53 22.38 16.31
CA ALA A 162 -31.98 23.74 16.49
C ALA A 162 -31.77 24.16 17.96
N THR A 163 -31.26 23.24 18.79
CA THR A 163 -30.94 23.53 20.19
C THR A 163 -29.43 23.70 20.37
N GLU A 164 -29.01 24.76 21.07
CA GLU A 164 -27.60 25.00 21.45
C GLU A 164 -26.99 23.80 22.23
N VAL A 165 -27.85 23.03 22.88
CA VAL A 165 -27.53 21.79 23.60
C VAL A 165 -26.99 20.71 22.66
N GLY A 166 -27.54 20.55 21.45
CA GLY A 166 -27.05 19.57 20.47
C GLY A 166 -25.62 19.87 20.01
N THR A 167 -25.29 21.14 19.86
CA THR A 167 -23.93 21.59 19.49
C THR A 167 -22.92 21.30 20.59
N LEU A 168 -23.25 21.57 21.87
CA LEU A 168 -22.37 21.29 23.00
C LEU A 168 -22.11 19.78 23.19
N VAL A 169 -23.14 18.96 23.02
CA VAL A 169 -23.03 17.49 23.11
C VAL A 169 -22.12 16.94 22.00
N ASN A 170 -22.23 17.48 20.79
CA ASN A 170 -21.34 17.11 19.68
C ASN A 170 -19.89 17.50 19.94
N VAL A 171 -19.63 18.71 20.45
CA VAL A 171 -18.26 19.15 20.79
C VAL A 171 -17.65 18.25 21.87
N ALA A 172 -18.42 17.89 22.89
CA ALA A 172 -17.98 16.95 23.92
C ALA A 172 -17.69 15.55 23.35
N GLY A 173 -18.56 15.04 22.47
CA GLY A 173 -18.35 13.77 21.78
C GLY A 173 -17.10 13.76 20.91
N ILE A 174 -16.84 14.84 20.16
CA ILE A 174 -15.62 15.02 19.35
C ILE A 174 -14.38 15.02 20.24
N ALA A 175 -14.41 15.74 21.37
CA ALA A 175 -13.27 15.79 22.29
C ALA A 175 -12.93 14.40 22.86
N VAL A 176 -13.95 13.63 23.27
CA VAL A 176 -13.77 12.25 23.76
C VAL A 176 -13.23 11.33 22.66
N PHE A 177 -13.74 11.45 21.43
CA PHE A 177 -13.26 10.69 20.29
C PHE A 177 -11.79 10.98 19.99
N VAL A 178 -11.41 12.26 19.90
CA VAL A 178 -10.04 12.70 19.62
C VAL A 178 -9.08 12.27 20.72
N TYR A 179 -9.49 12.33 21.98
CA TYR A 179 -8.69 11.84 23.10
C TYR A 179 -8.42 10.34 23.00
N GLY A 180 -9.47 9.53 22.76
CA GLY A 180 -9.31 8.09 22.54
C GLY A 180 -8.40 7.79 21.35
N PHE A 181 -8.56 8.52 20.24
CA PHE A 181 -7.74 8.35 19.04
C PHE A 181 -6.26 8.67 19.28
N ARG A 182 -5.95 9.79 19.96
CA ARG A 182 -4.56 10.15 20.29
C ARG A 182 -3.88 9.10 21.16
N LYS A 183 -4.58 8.57 22.16
CA LYS A 183 -4.05 7.55 23.07
C LYS A 183 -3.92 6.17 22.43
N TRP A 184 -4.85 5.78 21.55
CA TRP A 184 -4.69 4.58 20.74
C TRP A 184 -3.50 4.70 19.78
N ARG A 185 -3.33 5.87 19.15
CA ARG A 185 -2.22 6.13 18.23
C ARG A 185 -0.85 6.13 18.92
N SER A 186 -0.77 6.52 20.20
CA SER A 186 0.48 6.50 20.98
C SER A 186 0.90 5.10 21.45
N GLY A 187 0.08 4.06 21.24
CA GLY A 187 0.45 2.68 21.55
C GLY A 187 0.44 2.32 23.04
N GLU A 188 -0.10 3.18 23.92
CA GLU A 188 -0.33 2.86 25.33
C GLU A 188 -1.50 1.87 25.43
N THR A 189 -1.24 0.56 25.35
CA THR A 189 -2.25 -0.49 25.57
C THR A 189 -2.24 -0.93 27.02
N THR A 190 -3.15 -0.41 27.84
CA THR A 190 -3.54 -1.06 29.11
C THR A 190 -4.62 -2.11 28.80
N SER A 191 -4.20 -3.34 28.48
CA SER A 191 -5.04 -4.51 28.33
C SER A 191 -5.34 -5.13 29.70
N ASN A 192 -6.59 -5.52 29.99
CA ASN A 192 -7.00 -6.20 31.23
C ASN A 192 -7.12 -7.73 31.07
N VAL A 193 -6.48 -8.32 30.05
CA VAL A 193 -6.56 -9.76 29.77
C VAL A 193 -5.19 -10.40 30.08
N PRO A 194 -5.12 -11.45 30.93
CA PRO A 194 -3.86 -12.17 31.15
C PRO A 194 -3.45 -12.94 29.90
N ASP A 195 -2.19 -12.77 29.49
CA ASP A 195 -1.60 -13.40 28.31
C ASP A 195 -1.58 -14.92 28.43
N VAL A 196 -2.35 -15.61 27.59
CA VAL A 196 -2.20 -17.05 27.35
C VAL A 196 -1.85 -17.28 25.89
N SER A 197 -0.63 -17.79 25.71
CA SER A 197 0.04 -18.18 24.47
C SER A 197 -0.57 -19.43 23.84
N VAL A 198 -1.02 -19.38 22.59
CA VAL A 198 -0.96 -20.54 21.65
C VAL A 198 -0.96 -20.05 20.18
N PHE A 199 -0.17 -20.77 19.37
CA PHE A 199 -0.04 -20.84 17.90
C PHE A 199 1.16 -20.14 17.23
N ARG A 200 2.13 -21.00 16.89
CA ARG A 200 3.19 -20.85 15.86
C ARG A 200 2.54 -20.62 14.48
N GLY A 201 3.06 -19.64 13.74
CA GLY A 201 2.64 -19.32 12.37
C GLY A 201 1.68 -18.13 12.29
N GLY A 202 2.22 -16.94 12.03
CA GLY A 202 1.44 -15.76 11.65
C GLY A 202 1.18 -14.72 12.75
N LYS A 203 1.58 -13.48 12.42
CA LYS A 203 1.18 -12.19 13.02
C LYS A 203 1.76 -11.88 14.41
N ILE A 204 2.42 -10.72 14.48
CA ILE A 204 2.79 -10.03 15.72
C ILE A 204 1.51 -9.89 16.58
N LYS A 205 1.41 -10.68 17.64
CA LYS A 205 0.67 -10.29 18.83
C LYS A 205 1.60 -9.36 19.59
N ARG A 206 1.31 -8.06 19.55
CA ARG A 206 1.73 -7.17 20.63
C ARG A 206 0.83 -7.50 21.81
N ASP A 207 1.41 -8.01 22.87
CA ASP A 207 1.17 -7.54 24.23
C ASP A 207 2.46 -7.84 25.03
N GLY A 208 2.91 -6.85 25.81
CA GLY A 208 3.93 -6.99 26.84
C GLY A 208 5.33 -7.42 26.37
N GLU A 209 6.21 -6.44 26.14
CA GLU A 209 7.63 -6.68 26.38
C GLU A 209 7.82 -7.25 27.80
N THR A 210 8.58 -8.32 27.93
CA THR A 210 9.51 -8.39 29.05
C THR A 210 10.80 -9.05 28.61
N GLN A 211 11.87 -8.25 28.73
CA GLN A 211 13.29 -8.57 28.72
C GLN A 211 13.55 -9.82 29.61
N LEU A 212 14.44 -10.75 29.27
CA LEU A 212 15.85 -10.67 28.88
C LEU A 212 16.21 -11.76 27.85
#